data_AF-A0AAU9KA60-F1
#
_entry.id   AF-A0AAU9KA60-F1
#
_cell.length_a   1.000
_cell.length_b   1.000
_cell.length_c   1.000
_cell.angle_alpha   90.00
_cell.angle_beta   90.00
_cell.angle_gamma   90.00
#
_symmetry.space_group_name_H-M   'P 1'
#
loop_
_entity.id
_entity.type
_entity.pdbx_description
1 polymer ?
#
loop_
_entity_poly.entity_id
_entity_poly.type
_entity_poly.pdbx_seq_one_letter_code
_entity_poly.pdbx_strand_id
1 'polypeptide(L)'
;MDLPNYILNEQARLKLKEKELIKKKEILLYKINKTENEEIKSNYRDMLVSIIFEIDDISDAIENAGMVGRAWDDSSSSMFYSTEDSTSSSFSDYSTFRRSRNNYGI
;
A
#
# COMPACT_ATOMS: atom_id res chain seq x y z
N MET A 1 -18.84 -2.82 -14.05
CA MET A 1 -17.43 -3.22 -14.23
C MET A 1 -17.14 -4.25 -13.18
N ASP A 2 -16.52 -5.38 -13.55
CA ASP A 2 -16.09 -6.38 -12.58
C ASP A 2 -15.00 -5.80 -11.68
N LEU A 3 -15.22 -5.86 -10.37
CA LEU A 3 -14.32 -5.31 -9.36
C LEU A 3 -12.85 -5.78 -9.52
N PRO A 4 -12.55 -7.03 -9.88
CA PRO A 4 -11.17 -7.48 -10.13
C PRO A 4 -10.52 -6.77 -11.33
N ASN A 5 -11.27 -6.56 -12.41
CA ASN A 5 -10.76 -5.87 -13.60
C ASN A 5 -10.47 -4.39 -13.32
N TYR A 6 -11.27 -3.75 -12.47
CA TYR A 6 -11.00 -2.39 -12.01
C TYR A 6 -9.69 -2.31 -11.20
N ILE A 7 -9.49 -3.23 -10.24
CA ILE A 7 -8.27 -3.28 -9.40
C ILE A 7 -7.02 -3.52 -10.24
N LEU A 8 -7.06 -4.46 -11.19
CA LEU A 8 -5.92 -4.76 -12.06
C LEU A 8 -5.57 -3.58 -12.98
N ASN A 9 -6.58 -2.91 -13.54
CA ASN A 9 -6.36 -1.72 -14.37
C ASN A 9 -5.79 -0.55 -13.56
N GLU A 10 -6.28 -0.34 -12.33
CA GLU A 10 -5.76 0.71 -11.47
C GLU A 10 -4.32 0.42 -11.03
N GLN A 11 -3.98 -0.83 -10.70
CA GLN A 11 -2.58 -1.24 -10.46
C GLN A 11 -1.68 -0.99 -11.67
N ALA A 12 -2.15 -1.31 -12.88
CA ALA A 12 -1.39 -1.06 -14.10
C ALA A 12 -1.16 0.43 -14.33
N ARG A 13 -2.19 1.26 -14.10
CA ARG A 13 -2.12 2.73 -14.20
C ARG A 13 -1.13 3.32 -13.20
N LEU A 14 -1.17 2.87 -11.95
CA LEU A 14 -0.27 3.32 -10.89
C LEU A 14 1.18 2.92 -11.18
N LYS A 15 1.43 1.68 -11.64
CA LYS A 15 2.77 1.22 -12.06
C LYS A 15 3.35 2.02 -13.24
N LEU A 16 2.51 2.45 -14.17
CA LEU A 16 2.96 3.33 -15.26
C LEU A 16 3.37 4.70 -14.71
N LYS A 17 2.56 5.29 -13.83
CA LYS A 17 2.86 6.58 -13.19
C LYS A 17 4.16 6.52 -12.37
N GLU A 18 4.36 5.45 -11.59
CA GLU A 18 5.59 5.18 -10.83
C GLU A 18 6.83 5.20 -11.75
N LYS A 19 6.78 4.46 -12.86
CA LYS A 19 7.87 4.43 -13.86
C LYS A 19 8.18 5.80 -14.45
N GLU A 20 7.16 6.61 -14.73
CA GLU A 20 7.36 7.98 -15.22
C GLU A 20 8.05 8.88 -14.18
N LEU A 21 7.67 8.76 -12.91
CA LEU A 21 8.29 9.50 -11.82
C LEU A 21 9.74 9.08 -11.59
N ILE A 22 10.06 7.78 -11.69
CA ILE A 22 11.45 7.29 -11.64
C ILE A 22 12.29 7.93 -12.76
N LYS A 23 11.79 8.02 -13.99
CA LYS A 23 12.49 8.71 -15.08
C LYS A 23 12.68 10.20 -14.79
N LYS A 24 11.67 10.88 -14.25
CA LYS A 24 11.78 12.30 -13.87
C LYS A 24 12.82 12.52 -12.77
N LYS A 25 12.90 11.62 -11.80
CA LYS A 25 13.93 11.59 -10.75
C LYS A 25 15.33 11.51 -11.34
N GLU A 26 15.56 10.59 -12.28
CA GLU A 26 16.87 10.45 -12.96
C GLU A 26 17.27 11.72 -13.73
N ILE A 27 16.33 12.33 -14.44
CA ILE A 27 16.57 13.60 -15.16
C ILE A 27 16.91 14.73 -14.19
N LEU A 28 16.22 14.82 -13.04
CA LEU A 28 16.51 15.83 -12.03
C LEU A 28 17.88 15.62 -11.38
N LEU A 29 18.25 14.39 -11.05
CA LEU A 29 19.60 14.07 -10.55
C LEU A 29 20.67 14.48 -11.56
N TYR A 30 20.45 14.21 -12.86
CA TYR A 30 21.35 14.66 -13.91
C TYR A 30 21.45 16.20 -13.96
N LYS A 31 20.32 16.91 -13.89
CA LYS A 31 20.29 18.38 -13.87
C LYS A 31 21.00 18.97 -12.66
N ILE A 32 20.81 18.40 -11.46
CA ILE A 32 21.49 18.79 -10.23
C ILE A 32 23.01 18.68 -10.39
N ASN A 33 23.48 17.56 -10.94
CA ASN A 33 24.91 17.31 -11.14
C ASN A 33 25.55 18.21 -12.22
N LYS A 34 24.76 18.73 -13.17
CA LYS A 34 25.23 19.63 -14.23
C LYS A 34 25.08 21.11 -13.91
N THR A 35 24.39 21.45 -12.84
CA THR A 35 24.13 22.85 -12.47
C THR A 35 25.21 23.34 -11.51
N GLU A 36 25.91 24.40 -11.88
CA GLU A 36 26.91 25.05 -11.01
C GLU A 36 26.30 26.09 -10.08
N ASN A 37 25.17 26.69 -10.49
CA ASN A 37 24.43 27.64 -9.66
C ASN A 37 23.74 26.92 -8.49
N GLU A 38 24.16 27.23 -7.26
CA GLU A 38 23.65 26.59 -6.03
C GLU A 38 22.17 26.88 -5.74
N GLU A 39 21.65 28.05 -6.12
CA GLU A 39 20.23 28.39 -5.93
C GLU A 39 19.35 27.53 -6.85
N ILE A 40 19.73 27.40 -8.12
CA ILE A 40 19.05 26.51 -9.08
C ILE A 40 19.17 25.04 -8.64
N LYS A 41 20.34 24.65 -8.12
CA LYS A 41 20.57 23.30 -7.59
C LYS A 41 19.68 23.00 -6.39
N SER A 42 19.48 23.97 -5.49
CA SER A 42 18.56 23.85 -4.35
C SER A 42 17.13 23.62 -4.83
N ASN A 43 16.65 24.42 -5.79
CA ASN A 43 15.32 24.24 -6.35
C ASN A 43 15.12 22.84 -6.96
N TYR A 44 16.13 22.32 -7.69
CA TYR A 44 16.06 20.95 -8.21
C TYR A 44 16.08 19.89 -7.11
N ARG A 45 16.79 20.11 -5.99
CA ARG A 45 16.77 19.21 -4.83
C ARG A 45 15.38 19.19 -4.17
N ASP A 46 14.73 20.34 -4.02
CA ASP A 46 13.38 20.41 -3.47
C ASP A 46 12.37 19.66 -4.36
N MET A 47 12.48 19.85 -5.68
CA MET A 47 11.69 19.08 -6.65
C MET A 47 11.97 17.58 -6.59
N LEU A 48 13.24 17.20 -6.40
CA LEU A 48 13.65 15.80 -6.27
C LEU A 48 13.03 15.16 -5.02
N VAL A 49 13.03 15.86 -3.89
CA VAL A 49 12.41 15.40 -2.64
C VAL A 49 10.92 15.18 -2.84
N SER A 50 10.21 16.13 -3.47
CA SER A 50 8.78 15.98 -3.77
C SER A 50 8.48 14.74 -4.60
N ILE A 51 9.32 14.43 -5.59
CA ILE A 51 9.13 13.25 -6.45
C ILE A 51 9.40 11.95 -5.69
N ILE A 52 10.38 11.94 -4.79
CA ILE A 52 10.68 10.76 -3.96
C ILE A 52 9.47 10.41 -3.09
N PHE A 53 8.89 11.40 -2.39
CA PHE A 53 7.68 11.18 -1.61
C PHE A 53 6.50 10.70 -2.47
N GLU A 54 6.30 11.27 -3.66
CA GLU A 54 5.23 10.81 -4.55
C GLU A 54 5.43 9.36 -5.04
N ILE A 55 6.68 8.93 -5.25
CA ILE A 55 7.00 7.53 -5.58
C ILE A 55 6.64 6.60 -4.40
N ASP A 56 6.99 6.98 -3.17
CA ASP A 56 6.68 6.19 -1.98
C ASP A 56 5.16 6.03 -1.80
N ASP A 57 4.40 7.13 -1.90
CA ASP A 57 2.93 7.12 -1.79
C ASP A 57 2.26 6.21 -2.84
N ILE A 58 2.78 6.22 -4.08
CA ILE A 58 2.26 5.37 -5.16
C ILE A 58 2.64 3.91 -4.94
N SER A 59 3.83 3.63 -4.42
CA SER A 59 4.28 2.27 -4.09
C SER A 59 3.36 1.66 -3.03
N ASP A 60 3.06 2.42 -1.98
CA ASP A 60 2.11 2.03 -0.93
C ASP A 60 0.70 1.79 -1.50
N ALA A 61 0.25 2.64 -2.43
CA ALA A 61 -1.05 2.47 -3.09
C ALA A 61 -1.14 1.18 -3.92
N ILE A 62 -0.06 0.81 -4.63
CA ILE A 62 0.03 -0.43 -5.40
C ILE A 62 -0.02 -1.66 -4.47
N GLU A 63 0.73 -1.62 -3.36
CA GLU A 63 0.74 -2.71 -2.37
C GLU A 63 -0.64 -2.90 -1.73
N ASN A 64 -1.27 -1.80 -1.32
CA ASN A 64 -2.62 -1.82 -0.75
C ASN A 64 -3.66 -2.35 -1.73
N ALA A 65 -3.62 -1.93 -3.00
CA ALA A 65 -4.48 -2.48 -4.04
C ALA A 65 -4.24 -4.00 -4.23
N GLY A 66 -3.00 -4.46 -4.09
CA GLY A 66 -2.62 -5.88 -4.14
C GLY A 66 -3.13 -6.71 -2.97
N MET A 67 -3.19 -6.13 -1.77
CA MET A 67 -3.79 -6.77 -0.59
C MET A 67 -5.31 -6.89 -0.73
N VAL A 68 -5.99 -5.85 -1.21
CA VAL A 68 -7.45 -5.88 -1.44
C VAL A 68 -7.81 -6.92 -2.51
N GLY A 69 -7.02 -7.02 -3.58
CA GLY A 69 -7.18 -8.05 -4.60
C GLY A 69 -7.04 -9.47 -4.05
N ARG A 70 -6.04 -9.72 -3.19
CA ARG A 70 -5.83 -11.03 -2.54
C ARG A 70 -6.90 -11.39 -1.53
N ALA A 71 -7.35 -10.44 -0.71
CA ALA A 71 -8.44 -10.67 0.24
C ALA A 71 -9.76 -11.04 -0.46
N TRP A 72 -10.01 -10.49 -1.65
CA TRP A 72 -11.15 -10.87 -2.48
C TRP A 72 -11.02 -12.28 -3.06
N ASP A 73 -9.82 -12.69 -3.48
CA ASP A 73 -9.53 -14.06 -3.95
C ASP A 73 -9.71 -15.09 -2.82
N ASP A 74 -9.20 -14.78 -1.61
CA ASP A 74 -9.28 -15.64 -0.43
C ASP A 74 -10.68 -15.68 0.22
N SER A 75 -11.58 -14.74 -0.10
CA SER A 75 -12.98 -14.73 0.38
C SER A 75 -13.82 -15.87 -0.21
N SER A 76 -13.29 -16.60 -1.19
CA SER A 76 -13.90 -17.83 -1.73
C SER A 76 -13.48 -19.08 -0.96
N SER A 77 -12.65 -18.96 0.08
CA SER A 77 -12.30 -20.08 0.95
C SER A 77 -13.45 -20.32 1.94
N SER A 78 -14.32 -21.24 1.53
CA SER A 78 -15.48 -21.71 2.25
C SER A 78 -15.18 -22.06 3.71
N MET A 79 -15.72 -21.29 4.64
CA MET A 79 -16.15 -21.83 5.93
C MET A 79 -17.42 -22.65 5.65
N PHE A 80 -17.26 -23.79 4.96
CA PHE A 80 -18.35 -24.73 4.75
C PHE A 80 -18.66 -25.32 6.11
N TYR A 81 -19.78 -24.91 6.69
CA TYR A 81 -20.35 -25.58 7.85
C TYR A 81 -20.67 -27.01 7.42
N SER A 82 -19.86 -27.97 7.86
CA SER A 82 -20.33 -29.35 7.98
C SER A 82 -21.39 -29.35 9.08
N THR A 83 -22.64 -29.10 8.72
CA THR A 83 -23.78 -29.48 9.57
C THR A 83 -23.85 -31.00 9.56
N GLU A 84 -23.00 -31.64 10.37
CA GLU A 84 -23.29 -32.97 10.88
C GLU A 84 -23.84 -32.81 12.30
N ASP A 85 -25.08 -33.27 12.45
CA ASP A 85 -25.81 -33.32 13.71
C ASP A 85 -24.95 -33.88 14.85
N SER A 86 -24.83 -33.14 15.96
CA SER A 86 -25.08 -33.69 17.31
C SER A 86 -24.90 -32.63 18.42
N THR A 87 -26.02 -32.33 19.08
CA THR A 87 -26.18 -32.14 20.54
C THR A 87 -25.34 -31.08 21.29
N SER A 88 -26.02 -29.98 21.61
CA SER A 88 -26.09 -29.28 22.91
C SER A 88 -24.88 -29.28 23.86
N SER A 89 -24.38 -28.09 24.21
CA SER A 89 -24.45 -27.55 25.58
C SER A 89 -23.90 -26.12 25.66
N SER A 90 -24.68 -25.26 26.32
CA SER A 90 -24.39 -23.86 26.62
C SER A 90 -23.18 -23.69 27.54
N PHE A 91 -22.37 -22.65 27.31
CA PHE A 91 -21.83 -21.81 28.39
C PHE A 91 -21.55 -20.38 27.90
N SER A 92 -21.97 -19.43 28.71
CA SER A 92 -22.13 -18.01 28.42
C SER A 92 -20.83 -17.20 28.54
N ASP A 93 -20.85 -16.04 27.86
CA ASP A 93 -20.22 -14.77 28.22
C ASP A 93 -18.78 -14.80 28.74
N TYR A 94 -17.82 -14.21 28.01
CA TYR A 94 -16.96 -13.20 28.63
C TYR A 94 -16.49 -12.16 27.61
N SER A 95 -16.57 -10.93 28.07
CA SER A 95 -16.52 -9.66 27.37
C SER A 95 -15.16 -9.28 26.78
N THR A 96 -15.21 -8.52 25.70
CA THR A 96 -14.10 -7.69 25.24
C THR A 96 -13.65 -6.73 26.35
N PHE A 97 -12.37 -6.78 26.72
CA PHE A 97 -11.69 -5.63 27.32
C PHE A 97 -10.56 -5.15 26.41
N ARG A 98 -10.72 -3.91 25.96
CA ARG A 98 -9.72 -3.12 25.23
C ARG A 98 -8.89 -2.32 26.25
N ARG A 99 -7.61 -2.08 25.90
CA ARG A 99 -6.57 -1.21 26.52
C ARG A 99 -5.72 -1.93 27.59
N SER A 100 -4.39 -1.81 27.59
CA SER A 100 -3.56 -0.62 27.40
C SER A 100 -2.22 -0.95 26.71
N ARG A 101 -1.67 0.01 25.94
CA ARG A 101 -0.24 0.05 25.64
C ARG A 101 0.53 0.00 26.98
N ASN A 102 1.51 -0.89 27.08
CA ASN A 102 2.69 -0.63 27.89
C ASN A 102 3.91 -1.17 27.17
N ASN A 103 4.81 -0.22 26.94
CA ASN A 103 6.13 -0.31 26.38
C ASN A 103 7.05 -1.10 27.33
N TYR A 104 7.71 -2.14 26.85
CA TYR A 104 8.99 -2.62 27.39
C TYR A 104 9.84 -3.05 26.19
N GLY A 105 10.47 -2.05 25.57
CA GLY A 105 11.75 -2.27 24.94
C GLY A 105 12.84 -2.49 26.00
N ILE A 106 13.93 -3.09 25.51
CA ILE A 106 15.27 -3.25 26.08
C ILE A 106 15.74 -2.02 26.88
#